data_AF-A0A242NL82-F1
#
_entry.id   AF-A0A242NL82-F1
#
_cell.length_a   1.000
_cell.length_b   1.000
_cell.length_c   1.000
_cell.angle_alpha   90.00
_cell.angle_beta   90.00
_cell.angle_gamma   90.00
#
_symmetry.space_group_name_H-M   'P 1'
#
loop_
_entity.id
_entity.type
_entity.pdbx_description
1 polymer ?
#
loop_
_entity_poly.entity_id
_entity_poly.type
_entity_poly.pdbx_seq_one_letter_code
_entity_poly.pdbx_strand_id
1 'polypeptide(L)' 'MMYLSAVRAQARNFASKFIKNERGVTAIEYAIVAAGVSAVILYIFDKDTGVVSEMLEHVFRTLQYKLVAIID' A
#
# COMPACT_ATOMS: atom_id res chain seq x y z
N MET A 1 -26.77 39.96 -26.09
CA MET A 1 -25.96 38.80 -26.53
C MET A 1 -24.69 38.55 -25.70
N MET A 2 -24.12 39.55 -25.01
CA MET A 2 -22.88 39.43 -24.22
C MET A 2 -22.98 38.50 -22.98
N TYR A 3 -24.17 38.34 -22.40
CA TYR A 3 -24.38 37.46 -21.24
C TYR A 3 -24.33 35.96 -21.57
N LEU A 4 -24.86 35.54 -22.73
CA LEU A 4 -24.83 34.13 -23.12
C LEU A 4 -23.43 33.63 -23.50
N SER A 5 -22.61 34.50 -24.11
CA SER A 5 -21.21 34.17 -24.42
C SER A 5 -20.36 34.09 -23.15
N ALA A 6 -20.61 34.96 -22.17
CA ALA A 6 -19.95 34.90 -20.86
C ALA A 6 -20.30 33.61 -20.08
N VAL A 7 -21.57 33.20 -20.09
CA VAL A 7 -22.01 31.94 -19.47
C VAL A 7 -21.40 30.72 -20.17
N ARG A 8 -21.38 30.70 -21.51
CA ARG A 8 -20.71 29.63 -22.28
C ARG A 8 -19.21 29.58 -22.01
N ALA A 9 -18.56 30.74 -21.88
CA ALA A 9 -17.14 30.81 -21.53
C ALA A 9 -16.87 30.31 -20.09
N GLN A 10 -17.72 30.66 -19.12
CA GLN A 10 -17.62 30.12 -17.76
C GLN A 10 -17.80 28.61 -17.71
N ALA A 11 -18.83 28.08 -18.39
CA ALA A 11 -19.08 26.63 -18.45
C ALA A 11 -17.90 25.87 -19.08
N ARG A 12 -17.32 26.41 -20.16
CA ARG A 12 -16.16 25.82 -20.82
C ARG A 12 -14.90 25.86 -19.95
N ASN A 13 -14.69 26.95 -19.21
CA ASN A 13 -13.60 27.06 -18.25
C ASN A 13 -13.76 26.10 -17.06
N PHE A 14 -14.98 25.91 -16.57
CA PHE A 14 -15.26 24.95 -15.51
C PHE A 14 -15.01 23.51 -15.96
N ALA A 15 -15.52 23.13 -17.15
CA ALA A 15 -15.30 21.80 -17.73
C ALA A 15 -13.81 21.54 -17.98
N SER A 16 -13.06 22.54 -18.49
CA SER A 16 -11.61 22.43 -18.69
C SER A 16 -10.84 22.20 -17.38
N LYS A 17 -11.23 22.91 -16.30
CA LYS A 17 -10.65 22.70 -14.97
C LYS A 17 -11.04 21.35 -14.36
N PHE A 18 -12.23 20.83 -14.67
CA PHE A 18 -12.71 19.54 -14.19
C PHE A 18 -12.02 18.36 -14.88
N ILE A 19 -11.83 18.45 -16.21
CA ILE A 19 -11.10 17.44 -17.00
C ILE A 19 -9.62 17.40 -16.60
N LYS A 20 -9.04 18.55 -16.25
CA LYS A 20 -7.66 18.66 -15.75
C LYS A 20 -7.52 18.34 -14.25
N ASN A 21 -8.58 17.86 -13.60
CA ASN A 21 -8.54 17.59 -12.17
C ASN A 21 -8.00 16.17 -11.92
N GLU A 22 -6.71 16.06 -11.67
CA GLU A 22 -5.98 14.79 -11.50
C GLU A 22 -6.09 14.19 -10.09
N ARG A 23 -6.86 14.81 -9.19
CA ARG A 23 -7.03 14.36 -7.80
C ARG A 23 -7.54 12.91 -7.67
N GLY A 24 -8.28 12.41 -8.66
CA GLY A 24 -8.73 11.01 -8.70
C GLY A 24 -7.66 10.05 -9.22
N VAL A 25 -6.78 10.52 -10.11
CA VAL A 25 -5.68 9.72 -10.68
C VAL A 25 -4.63 9.46 -9.60
N THR A 26 -4.29 10.49 -8.81
CA THR A 26 -3.35 10.34 -7.70
C THR A 26 -3.86 9.41 -6.60
N ALA A 27 -5.17 9.37 -6.33
CA ALA A 27 -5.74 8.45 -5.35
C ALA A 27 -5.60 6.97 -5.76
N ILE A 28 -5.75 6.65 -7.06
CA ILE A 28 -5.56 5.30 -7.59
C ILE A 28 -4.09 4.88 -7.49
N GLU A 29 -3.17 5.79 -7.82
CA GLU A 29 -1.72 5.55 -7.70
C GLU A 29 -1.33 5.21 -6.26
N TYR A 30 -1.76 6.03 -5.29
CA TYR A 30 -1.49 5.76 -3.88
C TYR A 30 -2.14 4.47 -3.38
N ALA A 31 -3.32 4.11 -3.89
CA ALA A 31 -3.97 2.85 -3.53
C ALA A 31 -3.15 1.63 -3.99
N ILE A 32 -2.61 1.68 -5.22
CA ILE A 32 -1.76 0.60 -5.75
C ILE A 32 -0.45 0.53 -4.98
N VAL A 33 0.18 1.67 -4.68
CA VAL A 33 1.40 1.73 -3.87
C VAL A 33 1.15 1.15 -2.47
N ALA A 34 0.06 1.53 -1.83
CA ALA A 34 -0.32 1.00 -0.51
C ALA A 34 -0.52 -0.51 -0.55
N ALA A 35 -1.23 -1.04 -1.57
CA ALA A 35 -1.41 -2.48 -1.73
C ALA A 35 -0.08 -3.22 -1.92
N GLY A 36 0.85 -2.66 -2.70
CA GLY A 36 2.19 -3.22 -2.89
C GLY A 36 3.00 -3.26 -1.59
N VAL A 37 3.01 -2.15 -0.84
CA VAL A 37 3.71 -2.06 0.45
C VAL A 37 3.10 -3.05 1.47
N SER A 38 1.77 -3.14 1.54
CA SER A 38 1.08 -4.09 2.42
C SER A 38 1.42 -5.54 2.09
N ALA A 39 1.51 -5.91 0.81
CA ALA A 39 1.89 -7.25 0.40
C ALA A 39 3.31 -7.62 0.84
N VAL A 40 4.27 -6.68 0.71
CA VAL A 40 5.65 -6.88 1.18
C VAL A 40 5.70 -7.02 2.70
N ILE A 41 4.97 -6.17 3.44
CA ILE A 41 4.90 -6.25 4.91
C ILE A 41 4.33 -7.60 5.33
N LEU A 42 3.24 -8.05 4.69
CA LEU A 42 2.64 -9.35 4.99
C LEU A 42 3.65 -10.48 4.73
N TYR A 43 4.33 -10.48 3.59
CA TYR A 43 5.33 -11.52 3.28
C TYR A 43 6.45 -11.61 4.34
N ILE A 44 6.88 -10.47 4.89
CA ILE A 44 7.98 -10.44 5.88
C ILE A 44 7.48 -10.79 7.29
N PHE A 45 6.33 -10.24 7.68
CA PHE A 45 5.85 -10.21 9.07
C PHE A 45 4.59 -11.03 9.30
N ASP A 46 4.14 -11.84 8.34
CA ASP A 46 3.08 -12.80 8.59
C ASP A 46 3.45 -13.69 9.77
N LYS A 47 2.47 -13.92 10.64
CA LYS A 47 2.69 -14.62 11.91
C LYS A 47 3.07 -16.08 11.68
N ASP A 48 2.49 -16.72 10.67
CA ASP A 48 2.58 -18.17 10.49
C ASP A 48 3.53 -18.54 9.36
N THR A 49 3.65 -17.71 8.31
CA THR A 49 4.51 -17.96 7.14
C THR A 49 5.48 -16.82 6.82
N GLY A 50 5.59 -15.82 7.70
CA GLY A 50 6.46 -14.67 7.46
C GLY A 50 7.92 -15.03 7.68
N VAL A 51 8.81 -14.44 6.87
CA VAL A 51 10.27 -14.66 6.95
C VAL A 51 10.81 -14.44 8.37
N VAL A 52 10.30 -13.44 9.09
CA VAL A 52 10.72 -13.15 10.47
C VAL A 52 10.26 -14.24 11.44
N SER A 53 9.04 -14.76 11.26
CA SER A 53 8.49 -15.81 12.12
C SER A 53 9.29 -17.10 11.96
N GLU A 54 9.54 -17.53 10.72
CA GLU A 54 10.33 -18.73 10.41
C GLU A 54 11.74 -18.65 10.98
N MET A 55 12.39 -17.49 10.85
CA MET A 55 13.73 -17.26 11.39
C MET A 55 13.75 -17.39 12.91
N LEU A 56 12.79 -16.76 13.60
CA LEU A 56 12.67 -16.84 15.06
C LEU A 56 12.40 -18.27 15.52
N GLU A 57 11.47 -18.97 14.86
CA GLU A 57 11.16 -20.37 15.16
C GLU A 57 12.40 -21.25 15.02
N HIS A 58 13.18 -21.07 13.94
CA HIS A 58 14.42 -21.82 13.74
C HIS A 58 15.45 -21.56 14.84
N VAL A 59 15.62 -20.31 15.27
CA VAL A 59 16.53 -19.97 16.38
C VAL A 59 16.06 -20.63 17.67
N PHE A 60 14.79 -20.50 18.04
CA PHE A 60 14.27 -21.09 19.28
C PHE A 60 14.33 -22.61 19.26
N ARG A 61 14.02 -23.27 18.13
CA ARG A 61 14.17 -24.73 17.98
C ARG A 61 15.62 -25.15 18.14
N THR A 62 16.56 -24.41 17.55
CA THR A 62 18.00 -24.69 17.69
C THR A 62 18.44 -24.60 19.15
N LEU A 63 17.98 -23.59 19.88
CA LEU A 63 18.26 -23.45 21.31
C LEU A 63 17.65 -24.59 22.13
N GLN A 64 16.40 -24.96 21.84
CA GLN A 64 15.72 -26.09 22.48
C GLN A 64 16.53 -27.39 22.29
N TYR A 65 16.97 -27.70 21.07
CA TYR A 65 17.76 -28.91 20.81
C TYR A 65 19.07 -28.92 21.57
N LYS A 66 19.76 -27.78 21.65
CA LYS A 66 21.01 -27.67 22.43
C LYS A 66 20.76 -27.86 23.93
N LEU A 67 19.68 -27.32 24.48
CA LEU A 67 19.35 -27.47 25.89
C LEU A 67 18.98 -28.91 26.24
N VAL A 68 18.18 -29.58 25.40
CA VAL A 68 17.82 -31.00 25.61
C VAL A 68 19.06 -31.87 25.59
N ALA A 69 19.97 -31.67 24.63
CA ALA A 69 21.23 -32.42 24.53
C ALA A 69 22.23 -32.18 25.68
N ILE A 70 22.01 -31.17 26.53
CA ILE A 70 22.81 -30.95 27.75
C ILE A 70 22.19 -31.69 28.95
N ILE A 71 20.86 -31.85 28.95
CA ILE A 71 20.11 -32.46 30.06
C ILE A 71 20.15 -33.99 29.97
N ASP A 72 20.15 -34.55 28.75
CA ASP A 72 20.36 -35.98 28.47
C ASP A 72 21.85 -36.38 28.51
#